data_AF-A0A7J9G2B6-F1
#
_entry.id   AF-A0A7J9G2B6-F1
#
_cell.length_a   1.000
_cell.length_b   1.000
_cell.length_c   1.000
_cell.angle_alpha   90.00
_cell.angle_beta   90.00
_cell.angle_gamma   90.00
#
_symmetry.space_group_name_H-M   'P 1'
#
loop_
_entity.id
_entity.type
_entity.pdbx_description
1 polymer ?
#
loop_
_entity_poly.entity_id
_entity_poly.type
_entity_poly.pdbx_seq_one_letter_code
_entity_poly.pdbx_strand_id
1 'polypeptide(L)'
;MLSNFALEQQLHTARQELSHALYQHDAACRVIARLKKERDEARSLLAQAERQAPLPASAATANVSALSNGKRVSEDGDMGPGSKQMRPGVSESIIAELTECNAALSQQRKKHQIPPTLAPVDALERYTQLSSHPLHKTNKPGISSIDINLSKDIVATGGIDSSAVLFDQTSGVILSTLSGHSKKVTSVKFVAPSNVILSGSADKTVRIWQGSEDGNCDCRHILKDHTAEVQAITVHATNNYFVTASLDSTWCFYDLSSGLCLTQVLIILSIPLICKVFSYCEYVNHSL
;
A
#
# COMPACT_ATOMS: atom_id res chain seq x y z
N MET A 1 -48.85 28.71 -42.04
CA MET A 1 -49.45 29.52 -40.94
C MET A 1 -49.96 28.61 -39.83
N LEU A 2 -51.00 27.78 -40.06
CA LEU A 2 -51.53 26.83 -39.06
C LEU A 2 -50.52 25.77 -38.58
N SER A 3 -49.68 25.23 -39.47
CA SER A 3 -48.63 24.28 -39.10
C SER A 3 -47.54 24.87 -38.21
N ASN A 4 -47.25 26.17 -38.35
CA ASN A 4 -46.25 26.86 -37.57
C ASN A 4 -46.78 27.15 -36.15
N PHE A 5 -48.04 27.58 -36.06
CA PHE A 5 -48.73 27.75 -34.78
C PHE A 5 -48.85 26.44 -33.99
N ALA A 6 -49.18 25.32 -34.66
CA ALA A 6 -49.22 24.01 -34.01
C ALA A 6 -47.84 23.57 -33.47
N LEU A 7 -46.77 23.87 -34.23
CA LEU A 7 -45.39 23.57 -33.83
C LEU A 7 -44.95 24.44 -32.63
N GLU A 8 -45.28 25.73 -32.65
CA GLU A 8 -45.01 26.65 -31.52
C GLU A 8 -45.76 26.21 -30.27
N GLN A 9 -47.03 25.81 -30.40
CA GLN A 9 -47.80 25.29 -29.28
C GLN A 9 -47.19 24.01 -28.70
N GLN A 10 -46.78 23.06 -29.56
CA GLN A 10 -46.10 21.83 -29.13
C GLN A 10 -44.77 22.12 -28.42
N LEU A 11 -43.99 23.09 -28.92
CA LEU A 11 -42.75 23.52 -28.28
C LEU A 11 -43.02 24.10 -26.89
N HIS A 12 -44.04 24.94 -26.74
CA HIS A 12 -44.41 25.51 -25.45
C HIS A 12 -44.85 24.44 -24.45
N THR A 13 -45.65 23.47 -24.88
CA THR A 13 -46.06 22.33 -24.04
C THR A 13 -44.87 21.48 -23.62
N ALA A 14 -44.01 21.09 -24.57
CA ALA A 14 -42.81 20.30 -24.28
C ALA A 14 -41.87 21.03 -23.30
N ARG A 15 -41.74 22.35 -23.43
CA ARG A 15 -40.94 23.17 -22.51
C ARG A 15 -41.50 23.19 -21.09
N GLN A 16 -42.82 23.23 -20.94
CA GLN A 16 -43.47 23.21 -19.63
C GLN A 16 -43.39 21.82 -18.97
N GLU A 17 -43.51 20.76 -19.75
CA GLU A 17 -43.33 19.38 -19.26
C GLU A 17 -41.89 19.15 -18.80
N LEU A 18 -40.91 19.62 -19.58
CA LEU A 18 -39.49 19.50 -19.25
C LEU A 18 -39.13 20.29 -17.99
N SER A 19 -39.66 21.52 -17.84
CA SER A 19 -39.39 22.30 -16.62
C SER A 19 -40.00 21.63 -15.38
N HIS A 20 -41.22 21.11 -15.48
CA HIS A 20 -41.85 20.37 -14.39
C HIS A 20 -41.08 19.09 -14.02
N ALA A 21 -40.62 18.33 -15.01
CA ALA A 21 -39.81 17.13 -14.79
C ALA A 21 -38.47 17.45 -14.08
N LEU A 22 -37.81 18.56 -14.44
CA LEU A 22 -36.58 19.01 -13.77
C LEU A 22 -36.83 19.38 -12.30
N TYR A 23 -37.94 20.04 -11.99
CA TYR A 23 -38.31 20.34 -10.61
C TYR A 23 -38.57 19.08 -9.78
N GLN A 24 -39.26 18.09 -10.35
CA GLN A 24 -39.47 16.80 -9.70
C GLN A 24 -38.16 16.05 -9.47
N HIS A 25 -37.24 16.12 -10.43
CA HIS A 25 -35.91 15.51 -10.29
C HIS A 25 -35.11 16.14 -9.14
N ASP A 26 -35.05 17.48 -9.04
CA ASP A 26 -34.37 18.15 -7.92
C ASP A 26 -35.01 17.79 -6.57
N ALA A 27 -36.34 17.72 -6.52
CA ALA A 27 -37.06 17.27 -5.32
C ALA A 27 -36.70 15.82 -4.94
N ALA A 28 -36.66 14.91 -5.91
CA ALA A 28 -36.26 13.51 -5.69
C ALA A 28 -34.81 13.39 -5.20
N CYS A 29 -33.88 14.17 -5.77
CA CYS A 29 -32.48 14.21 -5.32
C CYS A 29 -32.37 14.64 -3.85
N ARG A 30 -33.15 15.62 -3.40
CA ARG A 30 -33.18 16.05 -1.99
C ARG A 30 -33.71 14.95 -1.07
N VAL A 31 -34.72 14.19 -1.50
CA VAL A 31 -35.25 13.04 -0.75
C VAL A 31 -34.18 11.96 -0.62
N ILE A 32 -33.47 11.64 -1.70
CA ILE A 32 -32.37 10.65 -1.67
C ILE A 32 -31.26 11.10 -0.72
N ALA A 33 -30.88 12.38 -0.75
CA ALA A 33 -29.87 12.93 0.15
C ALA A 33 -30.29 12.79 1.63
N ARG A 34 -31.56 13.08 1.94
CA ARG A 34 -32.11 12.90 3.29
C ARG A 34 -32.12 11.43 3.72
N LEU A 35 -32.58 10.53 2.87
CA LEU A 35 -32.60 9.09 3.18
C LEU A 35 -31.20 8.50 3.36
N LYS A 36 -30.22 8.94 2.57
CA LYS A 36 -28.81 8.56 2.76
C LYS A 36 -28.32 8.98 4.15
N LYS A 37 -28.62 10.21 4.57
CA LYS A 37 -28.27 10.72 5.91
C LYS A 37 -28.92 9.91 7.03
N GLU A 38 -30.23 9.67 6.96
CA GLU A 38 -30.97 8.89 7.97
C GLU A 38 -30.45 7.43 8.04
N ARG A 39 -30.14 6.81 6.90
CA ARG A 39 -29.52 5.48 6.84
C ARG A 39 -28.14 5.45 7.51
N ASP A 40 -27.31 6.46 7.26
CA ASP A 40 -25.95 6.51 7.79
C ASP A 40 -25.96 6.76 9.30
N GLU A 41 -26.86 7.61 9.79
CA GLU A 41 -27.13 7.80 11.22
C GLU A 41 -27.56 6.48 11.87
N ALA A 42 -28.54 5.77 11.30
CA ALA A 42 -28.99 4.48 11.82
C ALA A 42 -27.87 3.42 11.87
N ARG A 43 -27.04 3.34 10.83
CA ARG A 43 -25.86 2.44 10.80
C ARG A 43 -24.85 2.78 11.89
N SER A 44 -24.60 4.07 12.12
CA SER A 44 -23.68 4.51 13.16
C SER A 44 -24.19 4.16 14.57
N LEU A 45 -25.49 4.31 14.83
CA LEU A 45 -26.12 3.93 16.09
C LEU A 45 -26.06 2.41 16.31
N LEU A 46 -26.30 1.63 15.26
CA LEU A 46 -26.21 0.17 15.31
C LEU A 46 -24.78 -0.28 15.63
N ALA A 47 -23.78 0.32 14.98
CA ALA A 47 -22.36 0.04 15.27
C ALA A 47 -21.96 0.43 16.70
N GLN A 48 -22.56 1.47 17.28
CA GLN A 48 -22.36 1.83 18.69
C GLN A 48 -23.04 0.84 19.64
N ALA A 49 -24.27 0.41 19.33
CA ALA A 49 -25.00 -0.57 20.12
C ALA A 49 -24.32 -1.95 20.12
N GLU A 50 -23.80 -2.40 18.98
CA GLU A 50 -23.00 -3.63 18.88
C GLU A 50 -21.71 -3.56 19.71
N ARG A 51 -21.06 -2.39 19.76
CA ARG A 51 -19.89 -2.18 20.63
C ARG A 51 -20.24 -2.16 22.12
N GLN A 52 -21.45 -1.75 22.47
CA GLN A 52 -21.94 -1.69 23.86
C GLN A 52 -22.60 -2.99 24.32
N ALA A 53 -22.97 -3.87 23.39
CA ALA A 53 -23.52 -5.18 23.71
C ALA A 53 -22.42 -6.06 24.33
N PRO A 54 -22.61 -6.55 25.57
CA PRO A 54 -21.77 -7.61 26.10
C PRO A 54 -21.94 -8.85 25.22
N LEU A 55 -20.83 -9.51 24.87
CA LEU A 55 -20.83 -10.85 24.27
C LEU A 55 -21.88 -11.72 24.99
N PRO A 56 -22.82 -12.39 24.28
CA PRO A 56 -23.69 -13.32 24.95
C PRO A 56 -22.82 -14.46 25.51
N ALA A 57 -22.77 -14.53 26.83
CA ALA A 57 -22.27 -15.69 27.53
C ALA A 57 -23.08 -16.92 27.10
N SER A 58 -22.38 -17.95 26.64
CA SER A 58 -22.73 -19.36 26.80
C SER A 58 -24.20 -19.74 26.57
N ALA A 59 -24.56 -20.06 25.33
CA ALA A 59 -25.58 -21.08 25.08
C ALA A 59 -24.94 -22.48 25.25
N ALA A 60 -24.70 -22.88 26.49
CA ALA A 60 -24.45 -24.27 26.84
C ALA A 60 -25.73 -24.83 27.46
N THR A 61 -26.49 -25.60 26.68
CA THR A 61 -27.28 -26.75 27.17
C THR A 61 -27.89 -27.49 25.98
N ALA A 62 -27.20 -28.53 25.51
CA ALA A 62 -27.83 -29.71 24.93
C ALA A 62 -26.86 -30.90 25.08
N ASN A 63 -27.11 -31.68 26.13
CA ASN A 63 -26.49 -32.98 26.39
C ASN A 63 -26.72 -33.92 25.20
N VAL A 64 -25.67 -34.59 24.70
CA VAL A 64 -25.69 -36.05 24.44
C VAL A 64 -24.30 -36.63 24.71
N SER A 65 -24.29 -37.60 25.60
CA SER A 65 -23.23 -38.49 26.08
C SER A 65 -22.55 -39.36 25.00
N ALA A 66 -21.23 -39.55 25.09
CA ALA A 66 -20.56 -40.80 24.69
C ALA A 66 -19.11 -40.92 25.23
N LEU A 67 -18.96 -41.76 26.26
CA LEU A 67 -17.90 -42.76 26.46
C LEU A 67 -16.42 -42.34 26.35
N SER A 68 -15.80 -42.32 27.52
CA SER A 68 -14.37 -42.53 27.76
C SER A 68 -13.89 -43.89 27.24
N ASN A 69 -12.78 -43.90 26.49
CA ASN A 69 -11.82 -44.99 26.61
C ASN A 69 -10.41 -44.53 26.25
N GLY A 70 -9.48 -44.71 27.19
CA GLY A 70 -8.09 -44.32 27.03
C GLY A 70 -7.30 -45.30 26.18
N LYS A 71 -6.34 -44.77 25.41
CA LYS A 71 -5.12 -45.50 25.03
C LYS A 71 -4.02 -44.51 24.68
N ARG A 72 -2.99 -44.45 25.54
CA ARG A 72 -1.67 -43.88 25.20
C ARG A 72 -0.96 -44.88 24.29
N VAL A 73 -0.46 -44.43 23.15
CA VAL A 73 0.78 -44.91 22.52
C VAL A 73 1.44 -43.70 21.85
N SER A 74 2.70 -43.50 22.22
CA SER A 74 3.70 -42.58 21.67
C SER A 74 4.21 -43.06 20.32
N GLU A 75 4.43 -42.15 19.37
CA GLU A 75 5.47 -42.30 18.34
C GLU A 75 5.82 -40.93 17.75
N ASP A 76 7.13 -40.66 17.76
CA ASP A 76 7.82 -39.47 17.28
C ASP A 76 7.68 -39.26 15.76
N GLY A 77 7.64 -38.00 15.34
CA GLY A 77 7.62 -37.63 13.93
C GLY A 77 7.71 -36.12 13.70
N ASP A 78 8.95 -35.63 13.72
CA ASP A 78 9.49 -34.49 12.94
C ASP A 78 8.55 -33.29 12.67
N MET A 79 8.64 -32.25 13.52
CA MET A 79 7.99 -30.96 13.29
C MET A 79 9.03 -29.91 12.90
N GLY A 80 9.02 -29.52 11.63
CA GLY A 80 9.83 -28.43 11.06
C GLY A 80 9.58 -27.07 11.73
N PRO A 81 10.48 -26.08 11.56
CA PRO A 81 10.48 -24.85 12.33
C PRO A 81 9.46 -23.86 11.76
N GLY A 82 8.18 -24.13 11.97
CA GLY A 82 7.11 -23.15 11.86
C GLY A 82 6.96 -22.41 13.17
N SER A 83 7.97 -21.62 13.58
CA SER A 83 7.79 -20.70 14.69
C SER A 83 6.72 -19.70 14.29
N LYS A 84 5.49 -19.89 14.78
CA LYS A 84 4.48 -18.84 14.81
C LYS A 84 5.04 -17.72 15.68
N GLN A 85 5.83 -16.82 15.08
CA GLN A 85 6.20 -15.59 15.75
C GLN A 85 4.90 -14.89 16.11
N MET A 86 4.75 -14.58 17.41
CA MET A 86 3.58 -13.89 17.93
C MET A 86 3.51 -12.54 17.24
N ARG A 87 2.55 -12.39 16.32
CA ARG A 87 2.32 -11.15 15.59
C ARG A 87 1.58 -10.19 16.51
N PRO A 88 2.17 -9.04 16.89
CA PRO A 88 1.56 -8.12 17.84
C PRO A 88 0.22 -7.53 17.36
N GLY A 89 -0.09 -7.65 16.06
CA GLY A 89 -1.19 -6.94 15.44
C GLY A 89 -0.85 -5.46 15.26
N VAL A 90 -1.70 -4.72 14.54
CA VAL A 90 -1.58 -3.26 14.48
C VAL A 90 -2.27 -2.70 15.73
N SER A 91 -1.51 -2.07 16.64
CA SER A 91 -2.08 -1.43 17.81
C SER A 91 -2.87 -0.17 17.44
N GLU A 92 -3.85 0.20 18.27
CA GLU A 92 -4.65 1.42 18.05
C GLU A 92 -3.79 2.68 18.01
N SER A 93 -2.66 2.71 18.72
CA SER A 93 -1.69 3.80 18.66
C SER A 93 -1.07 3.98 17.28
N ILE A 94 -0.70 2.88 16.61
CA ILE A 94 -0.15 2.91 15.25
C ILE A 94 -1.21 3.44 14.28
N ILE A 95 -2.46 3.00 14.42
CA ILE A 95 -3.55 3.48 13.58
C ILE A 95 -3.73 4.99 13.77
N ALA A 96 -3.71 5.49 15.01
CA ALA A 96 -3.80 6.92 15.30
C ALA A 96 -2.68 7.72 14.62
N GLU A 97 -1.42 7.31 14.77
CA GLU A 97 -0.25 7.95 14.11
C GLU A 97 -0.39 8.00 12.59
N LEU A 98 -0.78 6.87 11.98
CA LEU A 98 -0.98 6.78 10.53
C LEU A 98 -2.11 7.71 10.07
N THR A 99 -3.21 7.77 10.82
CA THR A 99 -4.35 8.65 10.49
C THR A 99 -4.02 10.13 10.64
N GLU A 100 -3.25 10.51 11.66
CA GLU A 100 -2.82 11.89 11.88
C GLU A 100 -1.85 12.35 10.78
N CYS A 101 -0.86 11.53 10.44
CA CYS A 101 0.05 11.81 9.34
C CYS A 101 -0.71 11.97 8.01
N ASN A 102 -1.73 11.13 7.78
CA ASN A 102 -2.58 11.25 6.61
C ASN A 102 -3.39 12.56 6.60
N ALA A 103 -3.97 12.94 7.74
CA ALA A 103 -4.68 14.20 7.87
C ALA A 103 -3.77 15.41 7.58
N ALA A 104 -2.55 15.42 8.11
CA ALA A 104 -1.57 16.48 7.87
C ALA A 104 -1.19 16.61 6.38
N LEU A 105 -0.88 15.48 5.73
CA LEU A 105 -0.54 15.47 4.30
C LEU A 105 -1.73 15.86 3.42
N SER A 106 -2.94 15.43 3.78
CA SER A 106 -4.17 15.82 3.09
C SER A 106 -4.45 17.32 3.18
N GLN A 107 -4.12 17.96 4.32
CA GLN A 107 -4.22 19.41 4.46
C GLN A 107 -3.17 20.16 3.61
N GLN A 108 -1.94 19.63 3.52
CA GLN A 108 -0.90 20.21 2.67
C GLN A 108 -1.25 20.13 1.19
N ARG A 109 -1.91 19.05 0.74
CA ARG A 109 -2.35 18.89 -0.66
C ARG A 109 -3.35 19.96 -1.10
N LYS A 110 -4.28 20.35 -0.23
CA LYS A 110 -5.25 21.41 -0.54
C LYS A 110 -4.58 22.77 -0.81
N LYS A 111 -3.32 22.93 -0.39
CA LYS A 111 -2.50 24.13 -0.60
C LYS A 111 -1.48 24.00 -1.73
N HIS A 112 -1.37 22.82 -2.35
CA HIS A 112 -0.35 22.57 -3.37
C HIS A 112 -0.78 23.15 -4.73
N GLN A 113 -0.26 24.32 -5.08
CA GLN A 113 -0.30 24.82 -6.44
C GLN A 113 0.76 24.10 -7.28
N ILE A 114 0.44 23.79 -8.54
CA ILE A 114 1.39 23.18 -9.47
C ILE A 114 2.60 24.12 -9.56
N PRO A 115 3.82 23.65 -9.23
CA PRO A 115 5.00 24.51 -9.29
C PRO A 115 5.17 25.05 -10.71
N PRO A 116 5.46 26.35 -10.89
CA PRO A 116 5.71 26.92 -12.21
C PRO A 116 6.99 26.39 -12.86
N THR A 117 7.77 25.57 -12.14
CA THR A 117 8.96 24.84 -12.59
C THR A 117 8.65 23.54 -13.33
N LEU A 118 7.37 23.19 -13.53
CA LEU A 118 7.00 22.02 -14.34
C LEU A 118 7.47 22.26 -15.78
N ALA A 119 8.40 21.43 -16.25
CA ALA A 119 8.94 21.55 -17.60
C ALA A 119 7.80 21.39 -18.64
N PRO A 120 7.65 22.33 -19.59
CA PRO A 120 6.68 22.15 -20.68
C PRO A 120 7.08 20.95 -21.54
N VAL A 121 6.10 20.36 -22.24
CA VAL A 121 6.34 19.16 -23.06
C VAL A 121 7.46 19.38 -24.08
N ASP A 122 7.58 20.59 -24.63
CA ASP A 122 8.64 20.98 -25.57
C ASP A 122 10.06 20.95 -24.97
N ALA A 123 10.19 21.02 -23.65
CA ALA A 123 11.48 20.87 -22.97
C ALA A 123 11.91 19.40 -22.85
N LEU A 124 10.97 18.45 -22.95
CA LEU A 124 11.29 17.02 -22.88
C LEU A 124 12.16 16.56 -24.06
N GLU A 125 11.96 17.17 -25.24
CA GLU A 125 12.74 16.88 -26.45
C GLU A 125 14.21 17.30 -26.34
N ARG A 126 14.55 18.17 -25.38
CA ARG A 126 15.92 18.68 -25.16
C ARG A 126 16.71 17.85 -24.15
N TYR A 127 16.09 16.88 -23.47
CA TYR A 127 16.84 16.01 -22.56
C TYR A 127 17.77 15.13 -23.37
N THR A 128 19.06 15.29 -23.11
CA THR A 128 20.12 14.45 -23.67
C THR A 128 20.77 13.66 -22.55
N GLN A 129 21.28 12.48 -22.89
CA GLN A 129 22.02 11.68 -21.94
C GLN A 129 23.34 12.36 -21.61
N LEU A 130 23.48 12.83 -20.37
CA LEU A 130 24.71 13.48 -19.90
C LEU A 130 25.80 12.46 -19.55
N SER A 131 25.41 11.30 -19.00
CA SER A 131 26.36 10.29 -18.55
C SER A 131 25.77 8.87 -18.59
N SER A 132 26.65 7.86 -18.64
CA SER A 132 26.30 6.45 -18.56
C SER A 132 27.28 5.75 -17.62
N HIS A 133 26.76 5.12 -16.58
CA HIS A 133 27.58 4.42 -15.59
C HIS A 133 27.12 2.95 -15.53
N PRO A 134 28.00 1.98 -15.81
CA PRO A 134 27.68 0.57 -15.66
C PRO A 134 27.71 0.19 -14.18
N LEU A 135 26.55 0.24 -13.52
CA LEU A 135 26.43 -0.02 -12.07
C LEU A 135 26.31 -1.51 -11.73
N HIS A 136 25.69 -2.30 -12.61
CA HIS A 136 25.45 -3.73 -12.42
C HIS A 136 26.34 -4.59 -13.32
N LYS A 137 26.49 -5.87 -12.95
CA LYS A 137 27.29 -6.83 -13.71
C LYS A 137 26.78 -6.95 -15.16
N THR A 138 27.71 -6.82 -16.11
CA THR A 138 27.43 -6.81 -17.55
C THR A 138 26.94 -8.15 -18.12
N ASN A 139 27.09 -9.25 -17.37
CA ASN A 139 26.68 -10.58 -17.83
C ASN A 139 25.15 -10.74 -17.89
N LYS A 140 24.38 -9.98 -17.09
CA LYS A 140 22.91 -9.92 -17.17
C LYS A 140 22.45 -8.47 -17.03
N PRO A 141 22.27 -7.73 -18.14
CA PRO A 141 21.81 -6.36 -18.08
C PRO A 141 20.36 -6.30 -17.57
N GLY A 142 20.11 -5.39 -16.63
CA GLY A 142 18.76 -5.04 -16.22
C GLY A 142 18.70 -4.45 -14.82
N ILE A 143 18.23 -3.21 -14.76
CA ILE A 143 17.80 -2.55 -13.52
C ILE A 143 16.31 -2.84 -13.38
N SER A 144 15.93 -3.43 -12.25
CA SER A 144 14.54 -3.76 -11.94
C SER A 144 13.81 -2.61 -11.23
N SER A 145 14.53 -1.85 -10.41
CA SER A 145 13.98 -0.77 -9.61
C SER A 145 15.01 0.32 -9.36
N ILE A 146 14.55 1.56 -9.26
CA ILE A 146 15.35 2.72 -8.91
C ILE A 146 14.62 3.54 -7.85
N ASP A 147 15.38 4.13 -6.93
CA ASP A 147 14.87 5.08 -5.94
C ASP A 147 15.90 6.18 -5.69
N ILE A 148 15.42 7.41 -5.47
CA ILE A 148 16.29 8.60 -5.35
C ILE A 148 16.03 9.24 -4.00
N ASN A 149 17.11 9.48 -3.26
CA ASN A 149 17.07 10.28 -2.05
C ASN A 149 17.50 11.72 -2.37
N LEU A 150 16.52 12.61 -2.51
CA LEU A 150 16.70 14.02 -2.86
C LEU A 150 17.49 14.83 -1.82
N SER A 151 17.59 14.37 -0.57
CA SER A 151 18.29 15.12 0.48
C SER A 151 19.81 14.97 0.43
N LYS A 152 20.29 13.86 -0.11
CA LYS A 152 21.72 13.50 -0.18
C LYS A 152 22.21 13.30 -1.61
N ASP A 153 21.35 13.48 -2.61
CA ASP A 153 21.60 13.17 -4.02
C ASP A 153 22.13 11.74 -4.25
N ILE A 154 21.66 10.79 -3.45
CA ILE A 154 22.04 9.36 -3.58
C ILE A 154 20.94 8.62 -4.33
N VAL A 155 21.34 7.77 -5.25
CA VAL A 155 20.44 6.90 -6.01
C VAL A 155 20.72 5.44 -5.65
N ALA A 156 19.64 4.69 -5.42
CA ALA A 156 19.67 3.25 -5.22
C ALA A 156 19.10 2.54 -6.43
N THR A 157 19.78 1.48 -6.86
CA THR A 157 19.38 0.65 -8.00
C THR A 157 19.32 -0.80 -7.59
N GLY A 158 18.25 -1.49 -7.98
CA GLY A 158 18.10 -2.93 -7.83
C GLY A 158 18.44 -3.63 -9.14
N GLY A 159 19.33 -4.62 -9.08
CA GLY A 159 19.80 -5.34 -10.26
C GLY A 159 19.20 -6.73 -10.42
N ILE A 160 19.15 -7.20 -11.67
CA ILE A 160 18.93 -8.62 -11.99
C ILE A 160 20.10 -9.49 -11.49
N ASP A 161 21.27 -8.89 -11.29
CA ASP A 161 22.49 -9.52 -10.81
C ASP A 161 22.50 -9.83 -9.30
N SER A 162 21.34 -9.79 -8.64
CA SER A 162 21.11 -10.03 -7.20
C SER A 162 21.78 -9.03 -6.26
N SER A 163 22.32 -7.94 -6.79
CA SER A 163 22.87 -6.85 -5.99
C SER A 163 21.96 -5.63 -6.04
N ALA A 164 21.98 -4.83 -4.97
CA ALA A 164 21.52 -3.46 -5.03
C ALA A 164 22.73 -2.53 -4.90
N VAL A 165 22.79 -1.49 -5.73
CA VAL A 165 23.95 -0.57 -5.80
C VAL A 165 23.49 0.82 -5.41
N LEU A 166 24.24 1.43 -4.50
CA LEU A 166 24.10 2.82 -4.10
C LEU A 166 25.20 3.63 -4.77
N PHE A 167 24.82 4.71 -5.44
CA PHE A 167 25.77 5.62 -6.06
C PHE A 167 25.35 7.08 -5.84
N ASP A 168 26.34 7.95 -5.77
CA ASP A 168 26.13 9.39 -5.72
C ASP A 168 25.79 9.91 -7.12
N GLN A 169 24.67 10.63 -7.25
CA GLN A 169 24.20 11.22 -8.49
C GLN A 169 25.16 12.27 -9.04
N THR A 170 25.82 13.03 -8.17
CA THR A 170 26.66 14.17 -8.58
C THR A 170 28.02 13.70 -9.06
N SER A 171 28.67 12.82 -8.29
CA SER A 171 30.00 12.31 -8.63
C SER A 171 29.98 11.07 -9.53
N GLY A 172 28.84 10.36 -9.63
CA GLY A 172 28.74 9.09 -10.35
C GLY A 172 29.50 7.94 -9.68
N VAL A 173 30.01 8.14 -8.46
CA VAL A 173 30.80 7.16 -7.72
C VAL A 173 29.87 6.17 -7.02
N ILE A 174 30.20 4.88 -7.13
CA ILE A 174 29.54 3.82 -6.37
C ILE A 174 29.95 3.93 -4.91
N LEU A 175 28.98 4.21 -4.04
CA LEU A 175 29.18 4.34 -2.60
C LEU A 175 29.21 2.96 -1.94
N SER A 176 28.26 2.10 -2.30
CA SER A 176 28.15 0.77 -1.69
C SER A 176 27.44 -0.22 -2.60
N THR A 177 27.83 -1.49 -2.51
CA THR A 177 27.17 -2.61 -3.18
C THR A 177 26.58 -3.55 -2.15
N LEU A 178 25.26 -3.52 -2.04
CA LEU A 178 24.46 -4.36 -1.14
C LEU A 178 24.39 -5.77 -1.73
N SER A 179 25.34 -6.61 -1.33
CA SER A 179 25.42 -8.01 -1.74
C SER A 179 24.91 -8.93 -0.63
N GLY A 180 24.04 -9.89 -0.99
CA GLY A 180 23.47 -10.82 -0.01
C GLY A 180 22.19 -11.50 -0.47
N HIS A 181 21.45 -10.91 -1.42
CA HIS A 181 20.34 -11.61 -2.04
C HIS A 181 20.84 -12.75 -2.93
N SER A 182 20.07 -13.84 -2.98
CA SER A 182 20.41 -15.03 -3.80
C SER A 182 19.77 -14.99 -5.19
N LYS A 183 18.85 -14.05 -5.43
CA LYS A 183 18.16 -13.82 -6.70
C LYS A 183 18.02 -12.33 -6.98
N LYS A 184 17.52 -11.99 -8.17
CA LYS A 184 17.27 -10.60 -8.60
C LYS A 184 16.57 -9.78 -7.51
N VAL A 185 17.07 -8.58 -7.29
CA VAL A 185 16.37 -7.59 -6.47
C VAL A 185 15.20 -7.09 -7.32
N THR A 186 14.01 -7.02 -6.75
CA THR A 186 12.77 -6.63 -7.45
C THR A 186 12.36 -5.21 -7.10
N SER A 187 12.68 -4.75 -5.89
CA SER A 187 12.32 -3.44 -5.40
C SER A 187 13.38 -2.92 -4.43
N VAL A 188 13.71 -1.64 -4.53
CA VAL A 188 14.58 -0.92 -3.60
C VAL A 188 13.90 0.37 -3.19
N LYS A 189 13.93 0.70 -1.90
CA LYS A 189 13.35 1.92 -1.35
C LYS A 189 14.23 2.54 -0.28
N PHE A 190 14.39 3.85 -0.33
CA PHE A 190 14.97 4.64 0.74
C PHE A 190 13.92 4.99 1.80
N VAL A 191 14.39 4.99 3.04
CA VAL A 191 13.69 5.61 4.15
C VAL A 191 14.46 6.88 4.51
N ALA A 192 13.91 8.04 4.17
CA ALA A 192 14.41 9.32 4.68
C ALA A 192 13.78 9.57 6.05
N PRO A 193 14.47 10.06 7.09
CA PRO A 193 15.84 10.56 7.17
C PRO A 193 16.90 9.53 7.61
N SER A 194 16.51 8.29 7.90
CA SER A 194 17.30 7.33 8.71
C SER A 194 18.46 6.62 8.00
N ASN A 195 18.80 6.99 6.76
CA ASN A 195 19.83 6.31 5.95
C ASN A 195 19.63 4.79 5.86
N VAL A 196 18.37 4.36 5.97
CA VAL A 196 17.96 2.95 5.87
C VAL A 196 17.50 2.69 4.44
N ILE A 197 17.96 1.58 3.88
CA ILE A 197 17.53 1.09 2.56
C ILE A 197 16.80 -0.24 2.75
N LEU A 198 15.68 -0.38 2.08
CA LEU A 198 14.94 -1.63 1.96
C LEU A 198 15.20 -2.24 0.61
N SER A 199 15.48 -3.53 0.57
CA SER A 199 15.53 -4.28 -0.69
C SER A 199 14.66 -5.52 -0.60
N GLY A 200 13.82 -5.71 -1.62
CA GLY A 200 12.98 -6.88 -1.82
C GLY A 200 13.53 -7.70 -2.97
N SER A 201 13.47 -9.02 -2.85
CA SER A 201 14.02 -9.91 -3.86
C SER A 201 13.09 -11.07 -4.19
N ALA A 202 13.32 -11.63 -5.38
CA ALA A 202 12.77 -12.90 -5.80
C ALA A 202 13.25 -14.09 -4.94
N ASP A 203 14.24 -13.89 -4.06
CA ASP A 203 14.67 -14.88 -3.07
C ASP A 203 13.73 -15.02 -1.87
N LYS A 204 12.56 -14.34 -1.93
CA LYS A 204 11.50 -14.37 -0.92
C LYS A 204 11.87 -13.64 0.37
N THR A 205 12.98 -12.91 0.36
CA THR A 205 13.45 -12.15 1.52
C THR A 205 13.32 -10.66 1.28
N VAL A 206 13.08 -9.94 2.37
CA VAL A 206 13.24 -8.49 2.42
C VAL A 206 14.39 -8.20 3.37
N ARG A 207 15.33 -7.36 2.92
CA ARG A 207 16.50 -6.98 3.71
C ARG A 207 16.41 -5.50 4.05
N ILE A 208 16.73 -5.21 5.31
CA ILE A 208 16.89 -3.85 5.82
C ILE A 208 18.39 -3.60 5.93
N TRP A 209 18.87 -2.63 5.17
CA TRP A 209 20.26 -2.19 5.16
C TRP A 209 20.37 -0.87 5.90
N GLN A 210 21.37 -0.77 6.76
CA GLN A 210 21.68 0.47 7.46
C GLN A 210 23.04 0.96 6.99
N GLY A 211 23.08 2.18 6.45
CA GLY A 211 24.33 2.82 6.07
C GLY A 211 25.04 3.42 7.29
N SER A 212 26.30 3.08 7.46
CA SER A 212 27.22 3.67 8.44
C SER A 212 27.83 4.96 7.90
N GLU A 213 28.37 5.80 8.78
CA GLU A 213 29.06 7.05 8.39
C GLU A 213 30.28 6.80 7.49
N ASP A 214 30.88 5.61 7.59
CA ASP A 214 32.03 5.17 6.79
C ASP A 214 31.66 4.79 5.33
N GLY A 215 30.39 4.95 4.93
CA GLY A 215 29.91 4.62 3.58
C GLY A 215 29.63 3.13 3.36
N ASN A 216 29.97 2.25 4.31
CA ASN A 216 29.55 0.86 4.27
C ASN A 216 28.06 0.71 4.63
N CYS A 217 27.39 -0.27 4.02
CA CYS A 217 25.99 -0.57 4.27
C CYS A 217 25.84 -2.02 4.66
N ASP A 218 25.48 -2.26 5.92
CA ASP A 218 25.35 -3.61 6.47
C ASP A 218 23.89 -4.03 6.57
N CYS A 219 23.66 -5.34 6.40
CA CYS A 219 22.33 -5.93 6.51
C CYS A 219 21.94 -6.05 8.00
N ARG A 220 21.06 -5.18 8.48
CA ARG A 220 20.57 -5.17 9.86
C ARG A 220 19.55 -6.30 10.11
N HIS A 221 18.59 -6.46 9.20
CA HIS A 221 17.53 -7.46 9.33
C HIS A 221 17.30 -8.20 8.02
N ILE A 222 17.06 -9.52 8.13
CA ILE A 222 16.66 -10.39 7.02
C ILE A 222 15.27 -10.94 7.37
N LEU A 223 14.27 -10.51 6.62
CA LEU A 223 12.87 -10.85 6.82
C LEU A 223 12.48 -11.98 5.87
N LYS A 224 11.91 -13.05 6.43
CA LYS A 224 11.58 -14.29 5.72
C LYS A 224 10.13 -14.71 5.95
N ASP A 225 9.20 -13.76 5.97
CA ASP A 225 7.77 -14.06 6.19
C ASP A 225 7.02 -14.46 4.92
N HIS A 226 7.60 -14.18 3.74
CA HIS A 226 7.01 -14.51 2.45
C HIS A 226 7.39 -15.91 1.98
N THR A 227 6.44 -16.60 1.37
CA THR A 227 6.66 -17.95 0.80
C THR A 227 6.96 -17.92 -0.69
N ALA A 228 6.74 -16.77 -1.35
CA ALA A 228 7.03 -16.51 -2.76
C ALA A 228 7.80 -15.20 -2.97
N GLU A 229 8.01 -14.84 -4.23
CA GLU A 229 8.82 -13.69 -4.63
C GLU A 229 8.19 -12.37 -4.15
N VAL A 230 8.99 -11.52 -3.51
CA VAL A 230 8.56 -10.16 -3.14
C VAL A 230 8.54 -9.32 -4.41
N GLN A 231 7.41 -8.70 -4.72
CA GLN A 231 7.24 -7.89 -5.93
C GLN A 231 7.42 -6.40 -5.69
N ALA A 232 6.96 -5.91 -4.53
CA ALA A 232 6.99 -4.49 -4.24
C ALA A 232 7.25 -4.22 -2.76
N ILE A 233 7.95 -3.13 -2.50
CA ILE A 233 8.14 -2.54 -1.18
C ILE A 233 7.66 -1.09 -1.27
N THR A 234 6.90 -0.64 -0.26
CA THR A 234 6.60 0.77 -0.10
C THR A 234 6.76 1.20 1.34
N VAL A 235 7.39 2.35 1.54
CA VAL A 235 7.61 2.98 2.83
C VAL A 235 6.45 3.94 3.12
N HIS A 236 5.98 3.97 4.36
CA HIS A 236 4.98 4.94 4.81
C HIS A 236 5.60 6.32 4.99
N ALA A 237 4.83 7.40 4.81
CA ALA A 237 5.32 8.77 4.95
C ALA A 237 5.82 9.13 6.37
N THR A 238 5.44 8.37 7.40
CA THR A 238 6.00 8.51 8.76
C THR A 238 7.43 7.99 8.87
N ASN A 239 7.93 7.22 7.89
CA ASN A 239 9.27 6.64 7.86
C ASN A 239 9.59 5.67 9.03
N ASN A 240 8.55 5.20 9.71
CA ASN A 240 8.64 4.19 10.77
C ASN A 240 8.13 2.81 10.31
N TYR A 241 7.30 2.79 9.26
CA TYR A 241 6.64 1.56 8.80
C TYR A 241 6.81 1.36 7.30
N PHE A 242 6.75 0.11 6.88
CA PHE A 242 6.73 -0.25 5.47
C PHE A 242 5.83 -1.46 5.22
N VAL A 243 5.39 -1.57 3.97
CA VAL A 243 4.58 -2.68 3.46
C VAL A 243 5.36 -3.40 2.39
N THR A 244 5.25 -4.71 2.40
CA THR A 244 5.77 -5.59 1.35
C THR A 244 4.61 -6.33 0.70
N ALA A 245 4.71 -6.56 -0.60
CA ALA A 245 3.75 -7.34 -1.36
C ALA A 245 4.48 -8.49 -2.07
N SER A 246 3.91 -9.68 -2.00
CA SER A 246 4.50 -10.90 -2.53
C SER A 246 3.54 -11.61 -3.48
N LEU A 247 4.12 -12.47 -4.33
CA LEU A 247 3.39 -13.34 -5.25
C LEU A 247 2.64 -14.47 -4.50
N ASP A 248 2.87 -14.65 -3.21
CA ASP A 248 2.14 -15.60 -2.35
C ASP A 248 0.72 -15.12 -2.00
N SER A 249 0.23 -14.09 -2.70
CA SER A 249 -1.04 -13.42 -2.44
C SER A 249 -1.12 -12.78 -1.05
N THR A 250 0.01 -12.61 -0.35
CA THR A 250 0.06 -11.90 0.94
C THR A 250 0.77 -10.56 0.82
N TRP A 251 0.39 -9.65 1.71
CA TRP A 251 1.18 -8.48 2.03
C TRP A 251 1.47 -8.47 3.52
N CYS A 252 2.66 -7.99 3.88
CA CYS A 252 3.10 -7.89 5.26
C CYS A 252 3.33 -6.42 5.63
N PHE A 253 2.97 -6.05 6.84
CA PHE A 253 3.23 -4.75 7.44
C PHE A 253 4.31 -4.89 8.50
N TYR A 254 5.33 -4.04 8.42
CA TYR A 254 6.50 -4.10 9.26
C TYR A 254 6.78 -2.77 9.94
N ASP A 255 7.34 -2.86 11.14
CA ASP A 255 8.02 -1.75 11.81
C ASP A 255 9.51 -1.76 11.42
N LEU A 256 10.02 -0.61 11.00
CA LEU A 256 11.42 -0.42 10.59
C LEU A 256 12.40 -0.55 11.74
N SER A 257 12.01 -0.12 12.94
CA SER A 257 12.91 -0.04 14.09
C SER A 257 13.26 -1.42 14.64
N SER A 258 12.24 -2.28 14.73
CA SER A 258 12.32 -3.63 15.27
C SER A 258 12.53 -4.70 14.19
N GLY A 259 12.15 -4.43 12.95
CA GLY A 259 12.13 -5.43 11.88
C GLY A 259 11.08 -6.52 12.10
N LEU A 260 10.09 -6.29 12.96
CA LEU A 260 9.05 -7.27 13.26
C LEU A 260 7.89 -7.17 12.27
N CYS A 261 7.40 -8.33 11.82
CA CYS A 261 6.16 -8.42 11.04
C CYS A 261 4.97 -8.21 11.98
N LEU A 262 4.32 -7.05 11.87
CA LEU A 262 3.14 -6.70 12.68
C LEU A 262 1.91 -7.47 12.21
N THR A 263 1.66 -7.47 10.90
CA THR A 263 0.54 -8.20 10.30
C THR A 263 0.94 -8.79 8.96
N GLN A 264 0.34 -9.93 8.63
CA GLN A 264 0.36 -10.50 7.30
C GLN A 264 -1.09 -10.77 6.92
N VAL A 265 -1.50 -10.27 5.77
CA VAL A 265 -2.88 -10.38 5.29
C VAL A 265 -2.86 -11.11 3.96
N LEU A 266 -3.65 -12.17 3.89
CA LEU A 266 -3.89 -12.92 2.66
C LEU A 266 -4.97 -12.20 1.84
N ILE A 267 -4.65 -11.91 0.58
CA ILE A 267 -5.59 -11.38 -0.40
C ILE A 267 -6.22 -12.58 -1.10
N ILE A 268 -7.51 -12.79 -0.86
CA ILE A 268 -8.28 -13.93 -1.39
C ILE A 268 -8.73 -13.67 -2.85
N LEU A 269 -8.56 -12.45 -3.35
CA LEU A 269 -8.91 -12.11 -4.74
C LEU A 269 -7.83 -12.64 -5.69
N SER A 270 -8.27 -13.38 -6.72
CA SER A 270 -7.46 -14.03 -7.77
C SER A 270 -6.79 -13.05 -8.74
N ILE A 271 -6.46 -11.84 -8.29
CA ILE A 271 -5.80 -10.82 -9.08
C ILE A 271 -4.32 -10.84 -8.68
N PRO A 272 -3.38 -11.13 -9.61
CA PRO A 272 -1.96 -11.02 -9.31
C PRO A 272 -1.64 -9.56 -8.92
N LEU A 273 -0.98 -9.35 -7.79
CA LEU A 273 -0.55 -8.02 -7.35
C LEU A 273 0.57 -7.51 -8.27
N ILE A 274 0.20 -6.96 -9.42
CA ILE A 274 1.17 -6.47 -10.42
C ILE A 274 1.68 -5.07 -10.08
N CYS A 275 0.91 -4.27 -9.33
CA CYS A 275 1.33 -2.94 -8.87
C CYS A 275 0.57 -2.56 -7.59
N LYS A 276 1.28 -2.10 -6.55
CA LYS A 276 0.67 -1.27 -5.50
C LYS A 276 1.62 -0.15 -5.12
N VAL A 277 1.31 1.04 -5.62
CA VAL A 277 1.65 2.31 -4.96
C VAL A 277 0.94 2.27 -3.60
N PHE A 278 1.57 2.79 -2.54
CA PHE A 278 0.83 3.30 -1.38
C PHE A 278 0.04 4.52 -1.86
N SER A 279 -1.01 4.25 -2.65
CA SER A 279 -1.86 5.32 -3.14
C SER A 279 -2.57 5.82 -1.91
N TYR A 280 -2.18 7.01 -1.51
CA TYR A 280 -2.94 7.91 -0.66
C TYR A 280 -4.27 8.32 -1.32
N CYS A 281 -4.97 7.38 -1.95
CA CYS A 281 -6.31 7.50 -2.49
C CYS A 281 -7.20 6.58 -1.68
N GLU A 282 -8.01 7.21 -0.84
CA GLU A 282 -9.46 7.06 -0.93
C GLU A 282 -9.93 5.69 -1.45
N TYR A 283 -10.09 4.73 -0.53
CA TYR A 283 -11.36 3.99 -0.51
C TYR A 283 -12.39 4.84 0.27
N VAL A 284 -12.61 6.06 -0.22
CA VAL A 284 -13.79 6.85 0.09
C VAL A 284 -14.77 6.56 -1.03
N ASN A 285 -15.79 5.77 -0.71
CA ASN A 285 -17.13 5.85 -1.29
C ASN A 285 -17.21 6.14 -2.80
N HIS A 286 -16.93 5.14 -3.65
CA HIS A 286 -17.62 5.05 -4.93
C HIS A 286 -18.50 3.80 -4.95
N SER A 287 -19.59 3.91 -4.20
CA SER A 287 -20.87 3.26 -4.50
C SER A 287 -21.95 4.08 -3.80
N LEU A 288 -22.82 4.69 -4.62
CA LEU A 288 -24.03 5.49 -4.33
C LEU A 288 -23.90 7.01 -4.36
#